data_AF-A0A6C2YQX6-F1
#
_entry.id   AF-A0A6C2YQX6-F1
#
_cell.length_a   1.000
_cell.length_b   1.000
_cell.length_c   1.000
_cell.angle_alpha   90.00
_cell.angle_beta   90.00
_cell.angle_gamma   90.00
#
_symmetry.space_group_name_H-M   'P 1'
#
loop_
_entity.id
_entity.type
_entity.pdbx_description
1 polymer ?
#
loop_
_entity_poly.entity_id
_entity_poly.type
_entity_poly.pdbx_seq_one_letter_code
_entity_poly.pdbx_strand_id
1 'polypeptide(L)'
;MMGSKTRSFRRLWPLAGGIAFLGTALTASSQSPPAPVPNVVTPIDPDPYGLVGAVENDSKLTTPFGTQLNTVESMPIDLVTVLQLADLQNPTNGRAQARVRQALAQVDQARILLLPNIVVGANYFRHDGIDQNRRGDIFRVSRSNTWTSGAFQLRLDLSDAIYQPLIAKRVRDAAVANAQSVRNQVQLDAALLYLDLMQLYAQLAINEETIVQTELMLERARTADAAGLSKAKGDINRAVKEFNVRRQERRELKGRIGAASAKLGRVLQLDSTVDLRPIDPVVVPIQLVPGQPFENLIALALGNRPEIAESQALRGAADERYRLAQYQPLIPKVAVGFSGGGFAGGRNAQYSDFDGQDELSALLFWEFRNLGFGNRVAARERQAVVDEATYRVLEVQAQVKAEVLEFAKLATARFRTLNFAQEAVRQATELYRRLLESQQNLIGPRATYDALEPLLAIQSLNQTRTQYLNEVMEFNRAQFRLFTALGQPAIGSIPGGTPIPVAVPVVPQSPLAPGQRLPAPAAGPQPAPPAAGTQPGQVPQAMLLPQVR
;
A
#
# COMPACT_ATOMS: atom_id res chain seq x y z
N MET A 1 60.70 40.39 72.87
CA MET A 1 59.80 41.29 73.63
C MET A 1 58.39 41.19 73.04
N MET A 2 57.43 40.79 73.90
CA MET A 2 55.95 40.88 73.84
C MET A 2 55.25 40.66 72.48
N GLY A 3 54.50 39.58 72.21
CA GLY A 3 53.35 39.01 72.95
C GLY A 3 52.08 39.31 72.11
N SER A 4 51.15 38.42 71.76
CA SER A 4 50.68 37.19 72.39
C SER A 4 49.78 36.39 71.42
N LYS A 5 49.77 35.05 71.61
CA LYS A 5 48.61 34.12 71.59
C LYS A 5 47.83 33.90 70.28
N THR A 6 47.37 32.69 69.89
CA THR A 6 47.63 31.25 70.15
C THR A 6 46.57 30.51 69.32
N ARG A 7 46.93 29.37 68.69
CA ARG A 7 46.14 28.11 68.52
C ARG A 7 44.75 28.19 67.83
N SER A 8 44.20 27.18 67.16
CA SER A 8 44.55 25.88 66.58
C SER A 8 43.22 25.26 66.09
N PHE A 9 43.29 24.26 65.20
CA PHE A 9 42.29 23.22 64.89
C PHE A 9 41.28 23.39 63.74
N ARG A 10 41.59 22.66 62.65
CA ARG A 10 40.77 21.69 61.87
C ARG A 10 39.24 21.82 61.84
N ARG A 11 38.67 21.87 60.62
CA ARG A 11 37.89 20.80 59.93
C ARG A 11 37.37 21.37 58.60
N LEU A 12 37.86 20.89 57.45
CA LEU A 12 37.10 20.09 56.47
C LEU A 12 35.58 20.08 56.69
N TRP A 13 34.83 20.63 55.74
CA TRP A 13 33.58 20.09 55.17
C TRP A 13 33.36 20.73 53.78
N PRO A 14 33.07 19.93 52.72
CA PRO A 14 32.61 20.44 51.44
C PRO A 14 31.08 20.60 51.50
N LEU A 15 30.56 21.79 51.20
CA LEU A 15 29.12 21.93 50.97
C LEU A 15 28.83 21.56 49.52
N ALA A 16 28.60 20.26 49.33
CA ALA A 16 27.77 19.74 48.26
C ALA A 16 26.33 20.22 48.49
N GLY A 17 25.90 21.22 47.72
CA GLY A 17 24.50 21.60 47.59
C GLY A 17 23.88 20.82 46.42
N GLY A 18 23.22 19.72 46.74
CA GLY A 18 22.53 18.88 45.76
C GLY A 18 21.35 19.62 45.13
N ILE A 19 21.41 19.83 43.82
CA ILE A 19 20.25 20.11 42.99
C ILE A 19 19.67 18.74 42.62
N ALA A 20 18.58 18.37 43.28
CA ALA A 20 17.78 17.21 42.93
C ALA A 20 17.12 17.46 41.56
N PHE A 21 17.72 16.90 40.51
CA PHE A 21 17.06 16.73 39.22
C PHE A 21 15.90 15.75 39.40
N LEU A 22 14.67 16.24 39.34
CA LEU A 22 13.49 15.42 39.08
C LEU A 22 13.54 14.98 37.62
N GLY A 23 14.26 13.90 37.36
CA GLY A 23 14.19 13.16 36.12
C GLY A 23 12.87 12.41 36.05
N THR A 24 11.84 13.04 35.46
CA THR A 24 10.71 12.28 34.92
C THR A 24 11.19 11.53 33.69
N ALA A 25 11.57 10.26 33.90
CA ALA A 25 11.75 9.32 32.83
C ALA A 25 10.40 9.15 32.09
N LEU A 26 10.26 9.78 30.92
CA LEU A 26 9.32 9.29 29.93
C LEU A 26 9.83 7.93 29.49
N THR A 27 9.22 6.87 30.03
CA THR A 27 9.35 5.53 29.48
C THR A 27 8.71 5.53 28.11
N ALA A 28 9.52 5.76 27.07
CA ALA A 28 9.17 5.39 25.72
C ALA A 28 9.04 3.87 25.70
N SER A 29 7.80 3.37 25.66
CA SER A 29 7.53 1.96 25.39
C SER A 29 7.99 1.66 23.97
N SER A 30 9.23 1.19 23.83
CA SER A 30 9.69 0.54 22.62
C SER A 30 8.90 -0.75 22.48
N GLN A 31 7.82 -0.72 21.70
CA GLN A 31 7.20 -1.94 21.19
C GLN A 31 8.26 -2.65 20.34
N SER A 32 8.73 -3.79 20.83
CA SER A 32 9.58 -4.70 20.08
C SER A 32 8.87 -5.07 18.77
N PRO A 33 9.60 -5.22 17.64
CA PRO A 33 9.01 -5.78 16.44
C PRO A 33 8.44 -7.17 16.76
N PRO A 34 7.28 -7.56 16.21
CA PRO A 34 6.73 -8.89 16.43
C PRO A 34 7.75 -9.93 15.96
N ALA A 35 7.96 -10.96 16.77
CA ALA A 35 8.81 -12.10 16.43
C ALA A 35 8.36 -12.73 15.11
N PRO A 36 9.29 -13.29 14.31
CA PRO A 36 8.92 -14.05 13.12
C PRO A 36 7.98 -15.20 13.53
N VAL A 37 6.81 -15.22 12.90
CA VAL A 37 5.81 -16.28 13.08
C VAL A 37 6.46 -17.58 12.60
N PRO A 38 6.41 -18.69 13.37
CA PRO A 38 6.96 -19.95 12.92
C PRO A 38 6.21 -20.43 11.68
N ASN A 39 6.96 -20.70 10.60
CA ASN A 39 6.47 -21.36 9.39
C ASN A 39 5.97 -22.76 9.75
N VAL A 40 4.67 -22.89 10.03
CA VAL A 40 4.01 -24.19 10.08
C VAL A 40 3.63 -24.55 8.65
N VAL A 41 4.56 -25.19 7.93
CA VAL A 41 4.26 -25.84 6.66
C VAL A 41 3.59 -27.18 6.99
N THR A 42 2.26 -27.22 6.95
CA THR A 42 1.54 -28.49 6.85
C THR A 42 1.58 -28.96 5.39
N PRO A 43 2.02 -30.19 5.10
CA PRO A 43 1.96 -30.73 3.75
C PRO A 43 0.50 -31.08 3.39
N ILE A 44 -0.07 -30.42 2.37
CA ILE A 44 -1.41 -30.70 1.85
C ILE A 44 -1.42 -30.67 0.30
N ASP A 45 -1.78 -31.83 -0.27
CA ASP A 45 -2.57 -32.15 -1.48
C ASP A 45 -2.23 -31.58 -2.88
N PRO A 46 -2.73 -32.22 -3.98
CA PRO A 46 -2.15 -32.09 -5.31
C PRO A 46 -2.37 -30.70 -5.91
N ASP A 47 -1.40 -30.29 -6.73
CA ASP A 47 -1.39 -29.02 -7.45
C ASP A 47 -2.77 -28.62 -8.02
N PRO A 48 -3.34 -27.46 -7.66
CA PRO A 48 -4.63 -27.01 -8.19
C PRO A 48 -4.63 -26.79 -9.70
N TYR A 49 -3.45 -26.67 -10.31
CA TYR A 49 -3.26 -26.54 -11.76
C TYR A 49 -2.96 -27.87 -12.47
N GLY A 50 -2.82 -28.98 -11.73
CA GLY A 50 -2.53 -30.29 -12.30
C GLY A 50 -1.20 -30.37 -13.07
N LEU A 51 -0.24 -29.48 -12.79
CA LEU A 51 1.07 -29.46 -13.43
C LEU A 51 1.84 -30.69 -12.98
N VAL A 52 2.11 -31.59 -13.93
CA VAL A 52 2.96 -32.75 -13.67
C VAL A 52 4.38 -32.24 -13.50
N GLY A 53 5.02 -32.56 -12.37
CA GLY A 53 6.44 -32.30 -12.13
C GLY A 53 7.32 -33.13 -13.05
N ALA A 54 7.26 -32.87 -14.37
CA ALA A 54 8.22 -33.40 -15.32
C ALA A 54 9.53 -32.66 -15.06
N VAL A 55 10.41 -33.29 -14.28
CA VAL A 55 11.84 -32.95 -14.21
C VAL A 55 12.39 -33.15 -15.61
N GLU A 56 12.32 -32.11 -16.43
CA GLU A 56 12.95 -32.09 -17.74
C GLU A 56 14.46 -32.10 -17.47
N ASN A 57 15.15 -33.18 -17.82
CA ASN A 57 16.60 -33.30 -17.76
C ASN A 57 17.25 -32.35 -18.79
N ASP A 58 17.10 -31.03 -18.61
CA ASP A 58 17.74 -29.96 -19.38
C ASP A 58 19.24 -29.81 -19.00
N SER A 59 19.87 -30.90 -18.56
CA SER A 59 21.24 -31.04 -18.05
C SER A 59 22.36 -30.68 -19.04
N LYS A 60 22.04 -30.13 -20.22
CA LYS A 60 23.01 -29.81 -21.28
C LYS A 60 22.97 -28.36 -21.77
N LEU A 61 22.14 -27.50 -21.19
CA LEU A 61 22.13 -26.07 -21.53
C LEU A 61 22.95 -25.29 -20.49
N THR A 62 24.13 -24.81 -20.90
CA THR A 62 24.91 -23.86 -20.12
C THR A 62 24.09 -22.57 -19.99
N THR A 63 23.51 -22.32 -18.82
CA THR A 63 22.79 -21.07 -18.57
C THR A 63 23.80 -19.92 -18.43
N PRO A 64 23.51 -18.72 -18.98
CA PRO A 64 24.42 -17.58 -18.89
C PRO A 64 24.58 -17.04 -17.45
N PHE A 65 23.68 -17.42 -16.55
CA PHE A 65 23.72 -17.10 -15.14
C PHE A 65 23.93 -18.41 -14.38
N GLY A 66 25.14 -18.62 -13.86
CA GLY A 66 25.58 -19.88 -13.26
C GLY A 66 24.75 -20.30 -12.03
N THR A 67 24.76 -21.62 -11.79
CA THR A 67 24.01 -22.40 -10.79
C THR A 67 22.63 -22.84 -11.27
N GLN A 68 22.43 -24.16 -11.21
CA GLN A 68 21.20 -24.84 -11.60
C GLN A 68 20.02 -24.25 -10.82
N LEU A 69 18.99 -23.75 -11.52
CA LEU A 69 17.68 -23.34 -10.97
C LEU A 69 16.91 -24.51 -10.30
N ASN A 70 17.57 -25.61 -9.97
CA ASN A 70 16.96 -26.90 -9.71
C ASN A 70 16.60 -27.14 -8.23
N THR A 71 16.85 -26.17 -7.34
CA THR A 71 16.36 -26.22 -5.95
C THR A 71 15.93 -24.83 -5.48
N VAL A 72 15.10 -24.15 -6.28
CA VAL A 72 14.36 -22.99 -5.76
C VAL A 72 13.31 -23.53 -4.79
N GLU A 73 13.35 -23.11 -3.53
CA GLU A 73 12.35 -23.49 -2.53
C GLU A 73 10.98 -22.96 -3.02
N SER A 74 10.04 -23.87 -3.25
CA SER A 74 8.69 -23.49 -3.68
C SER A 74 7.83 -23.24 -2.44
N MET A 75 7.29 -22.04 -2.32
CA MET A 75 6.44 -21.64 -1.20
C MET A 75 4.97 -21.53 -1.67
N PRO A 76 4.07 -22.35 -1.12
CA PRO A 76 2.64 -22.20 -1.37
C PRO A 76 2.12 -20.89 -0.75
N ILE A 77 1.25 -20.18 -1.47
CA ILE A 77 0.65 -18.93 -0.98
C ILE A 77 -0.78 -18.78 -1.51
N ASP A 78 -1.70 -18.31 -0.66
CA ASP A 78 -3.08 -17.95 -1.02
C ASP A 78 -3.29 -16.43 -0.99
N LEU A 79 -4.40 -15.97 -1.58
CA LEU A 79 -4.73 -14.55 -1.62
C LEU A 79 -4.88 -13.94 -0.22
N VAL A 80 -5.41 -14.70 0.74
CA VAL A 80 -5.61 -14.22 2.12
C VAL A 80 -4.27 -13.92 2.77
N THR A 81 -3.31 -14.85 2.66
CA THR A 81 -1.95 -14.67 3.19
C THR A 81 -1.23 -13.53 2.46
N VAL A 82 -1.37 -13.41 1.14
CA VAL A 82 -0.83 -12.27 0.37
C VAL A 82 -1.32 -10.94 0.95
N LEU A 83 -2.62 -10.79 1.18
CA LEU A 83 -3.21 -9.55 1.67
C LEU A 83 -2.79 -9.23 3.10
N GLN A 84 -2.68 -10.25 3.97
CA GLN A 84 -2.21 -10.08 5.35
C GLN A 84 -0.72 -9.70 5.40
N LEU A 85 0.13 -10.37 4.63
CA LEU A 85 1.56 -10.08 4.56
C LEU A 85 1.81 -8.67 3.99
N ALA A 86 1.10 -8.30 2.91
CA ALA A 86 1.18 -6.96 2.35
C ALA A 86 0.76 -5.87 3.35
N ASP A 87 -0.22 -6.17 4.20
CA ASP A 87 -0.68 -5.23 5.21
C ASP A 87 0.36 -5.01 6.32
N LEU A 88 0.93 -6.11 6.84
CA LEU A 88 1.78 -6.13 8.03
C LEU A 88 3.24 -5.77 7.74
N GLN A 89 3.80 -6.25 6.63
CA GLN A 89 5.25 -6.19 6.39
C GLN A 89 5.68 -5.06 5.46
N ASN A 90 4.74 -4.47 4.69
CA ASN A 90 5.13 -3.53 3.65
C ASN A 90 5.68 -2.19 4.22
N PRO A 91 6.90 -1.77 3.85
CA PRO A 91 7.53 -0.56 4.38
C PRO A 91 6.79 0.72 3.99
N THR A 92 5.99 0.70 2.93
CA THR A 92 5.15 1.84 2.52
C THR A 92 4.08 2.12 3.57
N ASN A 93 3.43 1.08 4.10
CA ASN A 93 2.49 1.18 5.22
C ASN A 93 3.22 1.67 6.48
N GLY A 94 4.40 1.11 6.78
CA GLY A 94 5.23 1.55 7.90
C GLY A 94 5.61 3.04 7.85
N ARG A 95 5.94 3.56 6.65
CA ARG A 95 6.22 4.98 6.42
C ARG A 95 4.97 5.84 6.64
N ALA A 96 3.80 5.40 6.18
CA ALA A 96 2.55 6.12 6.40
C ALA A 96 2.19 6.18 7.89
N GLN A 97 2.35 5.07 8.62
CA GLN A 97 2.17 5.03 10.07
C GLN A 97 3.17 5.93 10.82
N ALA A 98 4.42 6.03 10.36
CA ALA A 98 5.39 6.96 10.92
C ALA A 98 4.97 8.43 10.75
N ARG A 99 4.35 8.79 9.61
CA ARG A 99 3.78 10.14 9.41
C ARG A 99 2.62 10.43 10.37
N VAL A 100 1.78 9.44 10.69
CA VAL A 100 0.74 9.59 11.72
C VAL A 100 1.37 9.87 13.08
N ARG A 101 2.42 9.13 13.48
CA ARG A 101 3.14 9.38 14.74
C ARG A 101 3.79 10.76 14.77
N GLN A 102 4.37 11.20 13.65
CA GLN A 102 4.91 12.56 13.53
C GLN A 102 3.81 13.62 13.72
N ALA A 103 2.64 13.45 13.10
CA ALA A 103 1.53 14.38 13.24
C ALA A 103 0.95 14.39 14.68
N LEU A 104 0.94 13.25 15.37
CA LEU A 104 0.60 13.18 16.80
C LEU A 104 1.62 13.96 17.66
N ALA A 105 2.92 13.79 17.41
CA ALA A 105 3.94 14.56 18.11
C ALA A 105 3.80 16.07 17.86
N GLN A 106 3.36 16.49 16.67
CA GLN A 106 3.05 17.90 16.38
C GLN A 106 1.82 18.40 17.17
N VAL A 107 0.80 17.55 17.39
CA VAL A 107 -0.32 17.88 18.28
C VAL A 107 0.16 18.06 19.71
N ASP A 108 1.02 17.18 20.20
CA ASP A 108 1.56 17.28 21.57
C ASP A 108 2.46 18.51 21.71
N GLN A 109 3.32 18.77 20.73
CA GLN A 109 4.14 19.99 20.66
C GLN A 109 3.27 21.25 20.73
N ALA A 110 2.16 21.29 19.99
CA ALA A 110 1.24 22.43 20.01
C ALA A 110 0.55 22.61 21.37
N ARG A 111 0.28 21.53 22.11
CA ARG A 111 -0.33 21.60 23.46
C ARG A 111 0.63 22.12 24.52
N ILE A 112 1.92 21.80 24.39
CA ILE A 112 2.94 22.23 25.37
C ILE A 112 3.46 23.64 25.11
N LEU A 113 2.98 24.35 24.08
CA LEU A 113 3.32 25.77 23.85
C LEU A 113 3.02 26.65 25.06
N LEU A 114 2.09 26.24 25.93
CA LEU A 114 1.74 26.93 27.18
C LEU A 114 2.77 26.75 28.31
N LEU A 115 3.73 25.82 28.16
CA LEU A 115 4.72 25.53 29.18
C LEU A 115 5.92 26.50 29.10
N PRO A 116 6.50 26.92 30.23
CA PRO A 116 7.70 27.74 30.25
C PRO A 116 8.91 26.93 29.80
N ASN A 117 9.86 27.61 29.15
CA ASN A 117 11.20 27.07 28.95
C ASN A 117 12.04 27.30 30.20
N ILE A 118 12.86 26.31 30.55
CA ILE A 118 13.88 26.44 31.59
C ILE A 118 15.23 26.63 30.90
N VAL A 119 15.90 27.72 31.21
CA VAL A 119 17.22 28.04 30.67
C VAL A 119 18.18 28.16 31.85
N VAL A 120 19.28 27.42 31.81
CA VAL A 120 20.35 27.52 32.81
C VAL A 120 21.61 27.95 32.08
N GLY A 121 22.29 28.97 32.59
CA GLY A 121 23.46 29.50 31.92
C GLY A 121 24.32 30.38 32.81
N ALA A 122 25.54 30.62 32.33
CA ALA A 122 26.46 31.57 32.92
C ALA A 122 26.89 32.56 31.84
N ASN A 123 26.88 33.84 32.19
CA ASN A 123 27.40 34.90 31.36
C ASN A 123 28.66 35.47 32.04
N TYR A 124 29.69 35.73 31.24
CA TYR A 124 30.87 36.47 31.65
C TYR A 124 31.01 37.67 30.73
N PHE A 125 31.03 38.86 31.30
CA PHE A 125 31.21 40.09 30.55
C PHE A 125 32.48 40.78 31.01
N ARG A 126 33.32 41.16 30.04
CA ARG A 126 34.50 41.98 30.27
C ARG A 126 34.39 43.23 29.41
N HIS A 127 34.61 44.38 30.02
CA HIS A 127 34.60 45.66 29.34
C HIS A 127 35.85 46.46 29.69
N ASP A 128 36.66 46.73 28.68
CA ASP A 128 37.88 47.52 28.74
C ASP A 128 37.76 48.70 27.78
N GLY A 129 38.20 49.89 28.18
CA GLY A 129 38.21 51.07 27.31
C GLY A 129 37.68 52.30 28.01
N ILE A 130 36.99 53.15 27.27
CA ILE A 130 36.44 54.40 27.77
C ILE A 130 34.92 54.24 27.87
N ASP A 131 34.34 54.63 29.00
CA ASP A 131 32.89 54.63 29.24
C ASP A 131 32.44 56.06 29.56
N GLN A 132 31.15 56.35 29.34
CA GLN A 132 30.56 57.65 29.63
C GLN A 132 29.42 57.47 30.64
N ASN A 133 29.47 58.21 31.76
CA ASN A 133 28.42 58.09 32.78
C ASN A 133 27.16 58.87 32.35
N ARG A 134 26.08 58.75 33.13
CA ARG A 134 24.80 59.47 32.87
C ARG A 134 24.92 61.01 32.94
N ARG A 135 26.02 61.57 33.45
CA ARG A 135 26.31 63.02 33.47
C ARG A 135 27.09 63.48 32.26
N GLY A 136 27.53 62.56 31.40
CA GLY A 136 28.33 62.87 30.22
C GLY A 136 29.84 62.83 30.46
N ASP A 137 30.31 62.48 31.67
CA ASP A 137 31.75 62.41 31.95
C ASP A 137 32.36 61.17 31.32
N ILE A 138 33.51 61.35 30.67
CA ILE A 138 34.24 60.29 29.97
C ILE A 138 35.38 59.79 30.87
N PHE A 139 35.45 58.48 31.11
CA PHE A 139 36.46 57.87 31.98
C PHE A 139 36.88 56.48 31.50
N ARG A 140 38.10 56.05 31.85
CA ARG A 140 38.60 54.72 31.50
C ARG A 140 38.05 53.68 32.47
N VAL A 141 37.52 52.58 31.93
CA VAL A 141 36.97 51.45 32.68
C VAL A 141 37.68 50.17 32.26
N SER A 142 38.05 49.36 33.26
CA SER A 142 38.31 47.93 33.10
C SER A 142 37.51 47.19 34.15
N ARG A 143 36.45 46.51 33.73
CA ARG A 143 35.56 45.77 34.63
C ARG A 143 35.22 44.42 34.06
N SER A 144 35.02 43.46 34.96
CA SER A 144 34.39 42.20 34.63
C SER A 144 33.19 41.97 35.53
N ASN A 145 32.20 41.28 35.01
CA ASN A 145 31.17 40.66 35.83
C ASN A 145 30.91 39.24 35.34
N THR A 146 30.44 38.42 36.26
CA THR A 146 29.92 37.10 35.97
C THR A 146 28.53 36.99 36.57
N TRP A 147 27.67 36.32 35.83
CA TRP A 147 26.29 36.08 36.18
C TRP A 147 26.00 34.61 35.93
N THR A 148 25.74 33.86 36.99
CA THR A 148 25.33 32.46 36.90
C THR A 148 23.86 32.38 37.30
N SER A 149 22.97 31.99 36.39
CA SER A 149 21.53 32.00 36.64
C SER A 149 20.79 30.81 36.06
N GLY A 150 19.74 30.40 36.76
CA GLY A 150 18.61 29.70 36.18
C GLY A 150 17.51 30.70 35.86
N ALA A 151 16.85 30.52 34.71
CA ALA A 151 15.74 31.36 34.29
C ALA A 151 14.58 30.51 33.76
N PHE A 152 13.38 30.88 34.15
CA PHE A 152 12.15 30.45 33.51
C PHE A 152 11.73 31.54 32.52
N GLN A 153 11.53 31.17 31.26
CA GLN A 153 11.09 32.09 30.22
C GLN A 153 9.88 31.50 29.51
N LEU A 154 8.77 32.22 29.60
CA LEU A 154 7.52 31.89 28.94
C LEU A 154 7.21 33.01 27.94
N ARG A 155 7.30 32.71 26.65
CA ARG A 155 6.85 33.62 25.58
C ARG A 155 5.68 32.96 24.87
N LEU A 156 4.49 33.49 25.12
CA LEU A 156 3.24 33.01 24.57
C LEU A 156 2.73 33.98 23.53
N ASP A 157 2.63 33.49 22.30
CA ASP A 157 1.62 34.01 21.40
C ASP A 157 0.31 33.29 21.75
N LEU A 158 -0.59 33.98 22.47
CA LEU A 158 -1.86 33.39 22.92
C LEU A 158 -2.72 32.92 21.75
N SER A 159 -2.58 33.56 20.59
CA SER A 159 -3.29 33.15 19.38
C SER A 159 -2.79 31.80 18.88
N ASP A 160 -1.47 31.60 18.82
CA ASP A 160 -0.89 30.31 18.49
C ASP A 160 -1.24 29.23 19.53
N ALA A 161 -1.20 29.55 20.82
CA ALA A 161 -1.56 28.58 21.86
C ALA A 161 -3.00 28.07 21.73
N ILE A 162 -3.92 28.89 21.20
CA ILE A 162 -5.32 28.50 20.94
C ILE A 162 -5.46 27.73 19.62
N TYR A 163 -4.87 28.23 18.53
CA TYR A 163 -5.14 27.72 17.18
C TYR A 163 -4.17 26.61 16.73
N GLN A 164 -2.91 26.60 17.17
CA GLN A 164 -1.94 25.57 16.75
C GLN A 164 -2.40 24.15 17.13
N PRO A 165 -2.98 23.89 18.32
CA PRO A 165 -3.53 22.56 18.63
C PRO A 165 -4.69 22.17 17.72
N LEU A 166 -5.53 23.13 17.27
CA LEU A 166 -6.63 22.87 16.35
C LEU A 166 -6.10 22.52 14.96
N ILE A 167 -5.16 23.31 14.45
CA ILE A 167 -4.49 23.09 13.17
C ILE A 167 -3.78 21.73 13.16
N ALA A 168 -3.00 21.43 14.21
CA ALA A 168 -2.27 20.19 14.34
C ALA A 168 -3.20 18.97 14.40
N LYS A 169 -4.36 19.07 15.08
CA LYS A 169 -5.37 18.00 15.09
C LYS A 169 -5.89 17.72 13.68
N ARG A 170 -6.21 18.76 12.91
CA ARG A 170 -6.67 18.63 11.52
C ARG A 170 -5.60 17.99 10.62
N VAL A 171 -4.33 18.38 10.78
CA VAL A 171 -3.20 17.76 10.06
C VAL A 171 -3.01 16.29 10.45
N ARG A 172 -3.19 15.95 11.74
CA ARG A 172 -3.17 14.56 12.21
C ARG A 172 -4.30 13.75 11.62
N ASP A 173 -5.52 14.28 11.56
CA ASP A 173 -6.66 13.60 10.95
C ASP A 173 -6.42 13.35 9.45
N ALA A 174 -5.81 14.31 8.75
CA ALA A 174 -5.37 14.15 7.36
C ALA A 174 -4.31 13.03 7.21
N ALA A 175 -3.31 12.99 8.10
CA ALA A 175 -2.28 11.95 8.08
C ALA A 175 -2.85 10.55 8.31
N VAL A 176 -3.85 10.41 9.19
CA VAL A 176 -4.56 9.15 9.44
C VAL A 176 -5.32 8.69 8.18
N ALA A 177 -6.07 9.60 7.56
CA ALA A 177 -6.79 9.32 6.33
C ALA A 177 -5.83 8.92 5.17
N ASN A 178 -4.70 9.63 5.03
CA ASN A 178 -3.66 9.28 4.07
C ASN A 178 -3.09 7.88 4.31
N ALA A 179 -2.84 7.52 5.58
CA ALA A 179 -2.33 6.20 5.93
C ALA A 179 -3.32 5.07 5.56
N GLN A 180 -4.62 5.31 5.69
CA GLN A 180 -5.63 4.37 5.23
C GLN A 180 -5.68 4.26 3.70
N SER A 181 -5.53 5.38 2.97
CA SER A 181 -5.44 5.38 1.49
C SER A 181 -4.25 4.54 1.01
N VAL A 182 -3.07 4.76 1.60
CA VAL A 182 -1.86 3.99 1.30
C VAL A 182 -2.05 2.50 1.59
N ARG A 183 -2.66 2.17 2.73
CA ARG A 183 -2.96 0.78 3.11
C ARG A 183 -3.86 0.10 2.07
N ASN A 184 -4.94 0.77 1.66
CA ASN A 184 -5.86 0.26 0.64
C ASN A 184 -5.14 0.02 -0.69
N GLN A 185 -4.27 0.95 -1.12
CA GLN A 185 -3.51 0.82 -2.36
C GLN A 185 -2.51 -0.33 -2.32
N VAL A 186 -1.75 -0.48 -1.23
CA VAL A 186 -0.78 -1.57 -1.07
C VAL A 186 -1.47 -2.93 -1.13
N GLN A 187 -2.64 -3.07 -0.50
CA GLN A 187 -3.42 -4.29 -0.57
C GLN A 187 -3.99 -4.56 -1.98
N LEU A 188 -4.48 -3.54 -2.68
CA LEU A 188 -4.92 -3.67 -4.08
C LEU A 188 -3.77 -4.11 -4.99
N ASP A 189 -2.60 -3.48 -4.86
CA ASP A 189 -1.41 -3.83 -5.64
C ASP A 189 -1.01 -5.28 -5.39
N ALA A 190 -1.01 -5.74 -4.14
CA ALA A 190 -0.72 -7.12 -3.77
C ALA A 190 -1.75 -8.11 -4.37
N ALA A 191 -3.05 -7.79 -4.31
CA ALA A 191 -4.10 -8.60 -4.93
C ALA A 191 -3.91 -8.71 -6.45
N LEU A 192 -3.63 -7.60 -7.14
CA LEU A 192 -3.42 -7.59 -8.59
C LEU A 192 -2.17 -8.37 -9.01
N LEU A 193 -1.09 -8.32 -8.22
CA LEU A 193 0.11 -9.12 -8.46
C LEU A 193 -0.11 -10.61 -8.22
N TYR A 194 -0.92 -10.96 -7.22
CA TYR A 194 -1.31 -12.35 -7.02
C TYR A 194 -2.17 -12.87 -8.17
N LEU A 195 -3.11 -12.06 -8.68
CA LEU A 195 -3.87 -12.38 -9.89
C LEU A 195 -2.95 -12.49 -11.12
N ASP A 196 -1.91 -11.66 -11.27
CA ASP A 196 -0.89 -11.83 -12.32
C ASP A 196 -0.24 -13.22 -12.23
N LEU A 197 0.15 -13.64 -11.03
CA LEU A 197 0.78 -14.93 -10.79
C LEU A 197 -0.19 -16.08 -11.13
N MET A 198 -1.42 -16.04 -10.63
CA MET A 198 -2.45 -17.05 -10.93
C MET A 198 -2.72 -17.17 -12.43
N GLN A 199 -2.76 -16.05 -13.16
CA GLN A 199 -2.97 -16.03 -14.60
C GLN A 199 -1.84 -16.75 -15.34
N LEU A 200 -0.60 -16.55 -14.93
CA LEU A 200 0.56 -17.21 -15.54
C LEU A 200 0.58 -18.72 -15.29
N TYR A 201 0.26 -19.16 -14.07
CA TYR A 201 0.11 -20.59 -13.77
C TYR A 201 -1.04 -21.23 -14.56
N ALA A 202 -2.17 -20.53 -14.72
CA ALA A 202 -3.28 -20.99 -15.56
C ALA A 202 -2.90 -21.06 -17.05
N GLN A 203 -2.14 -20.08 -17.56
CA GLN A 203 -1.59 -20.12 -18.93
C GLN A 203 -0.63 -21.31 -19.12
N LEU A 204 0.20 -21.61 -18.12
CA LEU A 204 1.09 -22.77 -18.13
C LEU A 204 0.30 -24.07 -18.22
N ALA A 205 -0.76 -24.23 -17.43
CA ALA A 205 -1.63 -25.41 -17.48
C ALA A 205 -2.31 -25.58 -18.86
N ILE A 206 -2.80 -24.49 -19.47
CA ILE A 206 -3.36 -24.51 -20.83
C ILE A 206 -2.28 -24.91 -21.86
N ASN A 207 -1.07 -24.38 -21.73
CA ASN A 207 0.05 -24.70 -22.61
C ASN A 207 0.47 -26.18 -22.46
N GLU A 208 0.51 -26.73 -21.26
CA GLU A 208 0.87 -28.12 -21.02
C GLU A 208 -0.12 -29.10 -21.67
N GLU A 209 -1.43 -28.85 -21.57
CA GLU A 209 -2.41 -29.66 -22.31
C GLU A 209 -2.26 -29.48 -23.83
N THR A 210 -2.00 -28.26 -24.29
CA THR A 210 -1.76 -27.99 -25.71
C THR A 210 -0.53 -28.75 -26.22
N ILE A 211 0.53 -28.87 -25.41
CA ILE A 211 1.71 -29.70 -25.74
C ILE A 211 1.30 -31.16 -25.93
N VAL A 212 0.52 -31.73 -25.01
CA VAL A 212 0.01 -33.12 -25.13
C VAL A 212 -0.77 -33.31 -26.44
N GLN A 213 -1.63 -32.35 -26.79
CA GLN A 213 -2.39 -32.40 -28.05
C GLN A 213 -1.47 -32.32 -29.28
N THR A 214 -0.44 -31.46 -29.26
CA THR A 214 0.53 -31.35 -30.37
C THR A 214 1.47 -32.54 -30.48
N GLU A 215 1.80 -33.20 -29.37
CA GLU A 215 2.59 -34.43 -29.34
C GLU A 215 1.82 -35.57 -30.00
N LEU A 216 0.53 -35.72 -29.68
CA LEU A 216 -0.36 -36.68 -30.34
C LEU A 216 -0.47 -36.41 -31.85
N MET A 217 -0.58 -35.13 -32.26
CA MET A 217 -0.59 -34.75 -33.67
C MET A 217 0.73 -35.11 -34.37
N LEU A 218 1.87 -34.92 -33.70
CA LEU A 218 3.19 -35.26 -34.22
C LEU A 218 3.37 -36.77 -34.37
N GLU A 219 2.93 -37.56 -33.39
CA GLU A 219 2.93 -39.01 -33.46
C GLU A 219 2.11 -39.52 -34.65
N ARG A 220 0.88 -39.03 -34.80
CA ARG A 220 0.01 -39.38 -35.95
C ARG A 220 0.62 -38.99 -37.29
N ALA A 221 1.25 -37.81 -37.39
CA ALA A 221 1.92 -37.38 -38.60
C ALA A 221 3.09 -38.31 -38.98
N ARG A 222 3.89 -38.75 -38.01
CA ARG A 222 4.98 -39.71 -38.24
C ARG A 222 4.47 -41.08 -38.68
N THR A 223 3.43 -41.59 -38.02
CA THR A 223 2.83 -42.88 -38.37
C THR A 223 2.22 -42.84 -39.77
N ALA A 224 1.52 -41.76 -40.13
CA ALA A 224 0.97 -41.59 -41.46
C ALA A 224 2.05 -41.50 -42.55
N ASP A 225 3.15 -40.80 -42.28
CA ASP A 225 4.26 -40.69 -43.23
C ASP A 225 4.99 -42.02 -43.45
N ALA A 226 5.25 -42.76 -42.36
CA ALA A 226 5.82 -44.10 -42.43
C ALA A 226 4.92 -45.07 -43.21
N ALA A 227 3.60 -44.88 -43.14
CA ALA A 227 2.61 -45.64 -43.92
C ALA A 227 2.39 -45.11 -45.35
N GLY A 228 3.04 -44.01 -45.75
CA GLY A 228 2.83 -43.37 -47.06
C GLY A 228 1.45 -42.71 -47.23
N LEU A 229 0.78 -42.40 -46.12
CA LEU A 229 -0.57 -41.84 -46.07
C LEU A 229 -0.58 -40.31 -45.85
N SER A 230 0.58 -39.64 -45.76
CA SER A 230 0.65 -38.18 -45.67
C SER A 230 0.02 -37.51 -46.89
N LYS A 231 -0.89 -36.55 -46.68
CA LYS A 231 -1.48 -35.76 -47.78
C LYS A 231 -0.44 -34.84 -48.42
N ALA A 232 0.45 -34.24 -47.63
CA ALA A 232 1.53 -33.40 -48.10
C ALA A 232 2.87 -33.75 -47.42
N LYS A 233 3.98 -33.62 -48.16
CA LYS A 233 5.35 -33.80 -47.62
C LYS A 233 5.68 -32.85 -46.45
N GLY A 234 4.93 -31.76 -46.30
CA GLY A 234 5.10 -30.78 -45.23
C GLY A 234 4.35 -31.09 -43.93
N ASP A 235 3.55 -32.16 -43.86
CA ASP A 235 2.68 -32.43 -42.72
C ASP A 235 3.46 -32.74 -41.43
N ILE A 236 4.56 -33.50 -41.53
CA ILE A 236 5.50 -33.66 -40.41
C ILE A 236 6.09 -32.31 -40.00
N ASN A 237 6.56 -31.52 -40.97
CA ASN A 237 7.21 -30.23 -40.68
C ASN A 237 6.25 -29.28 -39.93
N ARG A 238 4.95 -29.29 -40.28
CA ARG A 238 3.91 -28.54 -39.56
C ARG A 238 3.78 -28.99 -38.12
N ALA A 239 3.68 -30.30 -37.89
CA ALA A 239 3.52 -30.84 -36.55
C ALA A 239 4.77 -30.62 -35.67
N VAL A 240 5.96 -30.85 -36.23
CA VAL A 240 7.25 -30.58 -35.56
C VAL A 240 7.39 -29.11 -35.21
N LYS A 241 7.03 -28.19 -36.13
CA LYS A 241 7.07 -26.75 -35.86
C LYS A 241 6.15 -26.39 -34.70
N GLU A 242 4.88 -26.80 -34.74
CA GLU A 242 3.92 -26.46 -33.69
C GLU A 242 4.33 -27.00 -32.32
N PHE A 243 4.74 -28.26 -32.22
CA PHE A 243 5.22 -28.87 -30.98
C PHE A 243 6.40 -28.09 -30.37
N ASN A 244 7.38 -27.70 -31.20
CA ASN A 244 8.52 -26.92 -30.72
C ASN A 244 8.13 -25.49 -30.29
N VAL A 245 7.19 -24.85 -30.99
CA VAL A 245 6.64 -23.54 -30.59
C VAL A 245 5.98 -23.64 -29.20
N ARG A 246 5.19 -24.68 -28.94
CA ARG A 246 4.54 -24.86 -27.62
C ARG A 246 5.53 -25.15 -26.51
N ARG A 247 6.59 -25.93 -26.77
CA ARG A 247 7.69 -26.14 -25.80
C ARG A 247 8.49 -24.86 -25.52
N GLN A 248 8.70 -24.02 -26.53
CA GLN A 248 9.32 -22.71 -26.34
C GLN A 248 8.43 -21.82 -25.45
N GLU A 249 7.13 -21.73 -25.75
CA GLU A 249 6.14 -20.99 -24.97
C GLU A 249 6.11 -21.45 -23.50
N ARG A 250 6.20 -22.75 -23.23
CA ARG A 250 6.32 -23.29 -21.85
C ARG A 250 7.50 -22.70 -21.09
N ARG A 251 8.68 -22.65 -21.73
CA ARG A 251 9.90 -22.10 -21.11
C ARG A 251 9.75 -20.60 -20.85
N GLU A 252 9.12 -19.87 -21.76
CA GLU A 252 8.81 -18.46 -21.59
C GLU A 252 7.85 -18.23 -20.41
N LEU A 253 6.78 -19.02 -20.31
CA LEU A 253 5.83 -18.95 -19.20
C LEU A 253 6.49 -19.22 -17.85
N LYS A 254 7.35 -20.25 -17.75
CA LYS A 254 8.14 -20.52 -16.53
C LYS A 254 9.04 -19.33 -16.15
N GLY A 255 9.70 -18.72 -17.14
CA GLY A 255 10.49 -17.50 -16.90
C GLY A 255 9.65 -16.32 -16.40
N ARG A 256 8.46 -16.12 -16.97
CA ARG A 256 7.51 -15.09 -16.51
C ARG A 256 6.96 -15.36 -15.11
N ILE A 257 6.70 -16.62 -14.77
CA ILE A 257 6.30 -17.03 -13.41
C ILE A 257 7.37 -16.65 -12.41
N GLY A 258 8.65 -16.98 -12.67
CA GLY A 258 9.75 -16.58 -11.78
C GLY A 258 9.85 -15.07 -11.59
N ALA A 259 9.69 -14.29 -12.67
CA ALA A 259 9.68 -12.82 -12.59
C ALA A 259 8.46 -12.27 -11.80
N ALA A 260 7.28 -12.85 -11.98
CA ALA A 260 6.07 -12.47 -11.25
C ALA A 260 6.15 -12.85 -9.77
N SER A 261 6.70 -14.03 -9.46
CA SER A 261 7.01 -14.49 -8.10
C SER A 261 7.92 -13.50 -7.39
N ALA A 262 9.06 -13.14 -7.99
CA ALA A 262 9.98 -12.16 -7.42
C ALA A 262 9.32 -10.78 -7.22
N LYS A 263 8.46 -10.34 -8.15
CA LYS A 263 7.73 -9.07 -8.04
C LYS A 263 6.74 -9.09 -6.88
N LEU A 264 6.02 -10.19 -6.68
CA LEU A 264 5.10 -10.38 -5.55
C LEU A 264 5.88 -10.50 -4.24
N GLY A 265 6.93 -11.33 -4.18
CA GLY A 265 7.80 -11.50 -3.01
C GLY A 265 8.37 -10.17 -2.52
N ARG A 266 8.78 -9.27 -3.43
CA ARG A 266 9.22 -7.91 -3.09
C ARG A 266 8.13 -7.08 -2.39
N VAL A 267 6.87 -7.15 -2.84
CA VAL A 267 5.75 -6.41 -2.21
C VAL A 267 5.42 -6.99 -0.83
N LEU A 268 5.56 -8.31 -0.68
CA LEU A 268 5.34 -9.05 0.55
C LEU A 268 6.52 -9.04 1.51
N GLN A 269 7.68 -8.49 1.10
CA GLN A 269 8.94 -8.53 1.85
C GLN A 269 9.45 -9.95 2.15
N LEU A 270 9.16 -10.90 1.25
CA LEU A 270 9.70 -12.26 1.28
C LEU A 270 11.09 -12.30 0.63
N ASP A 271 11.87 -13.35 0.91
CA ASP A 271 13.14 -13.58 0.23
C ASP A 271 12.90 -13.75 -1.28
N SER A 272 13.62 -12.97 -2.10
CA SER A 272 13.52 -12.98 -3.56
C SER A 272 13.99 -14.29 -4.22
N THR A 273 14.59 -15.19 -3.43
CA THR A 273 15.05 -16.50 -3.89
C THR A 273 13.97 -17.59 -3.84
N VAL A 274 12.77 -17.30 -3.34
CA VAL A 274 11.67 -18.27 -3.20
C VAL A 274 10.71 -18.18 -4.39
N ASP A 275 10.28 -19.33 -4.91
CA ASP A 275 9.26 -19.40 -5.96
C ASP A 275 7.87 -19.57 -5.34
N LEU A 276 7.05 -18.52 -5.47
CA LEU A 276 5.68 -18.49 -4.99
C LEU A 276 4.78 -19.32 -5.90
N ARG A 277 3.97 -20.17 -5.27
CA ARG A 277 3.00 -21.03 -5.94
C ARG A 277 1.58 -20.76 -5.39
N PRO A 278 0.64 -20.31 -6.22
CA PRO A 278 -0.76 -20.14 -5.81
C PRO A 278 -1.38 -21.46 -5.39
N ILE A 279 -2.07 -21.50 -4.25
CA ILE A 279 -2.84 -22.67 -3.79
C ILE A 279 -4.35 -22.50 -3.89
N ASP A 280 -4.83 -21.28 -4.18
CA ASP A 280 -6.26 -21.03 -4.33
C ASP A 280 -6.88 -21.93 -5.40
N PRO A 281 -8.12 -22.41 -5.18
CA PRO A 281 -8.82 -23.24 -6.15
C PRO A 281 -8.94 -22.51 -7.50
N VAL A 282 -8.98 -23.32 -8.57
CA VAL A 282 -9.00 -22.94 -10.00
C VAL A 282 -9.56 -21.54 -10.26
N VAL A 283 -8.88 -20.78 -11.12
CA VAL A 283 -9.30 -19.45 -11.59
C VAL A 283 -10.80 -19.43 -11.91
N VAL A 284 -11.59 -18.76 -11.07
CA VAL A 284 -13.03 -18.54 -11.25
C VAL A 284 -13.35 -17.05 -11.27
N PRO A 285 -14.40 -16.63 -11.99
CA PRO A 285 -14.90 -15.26 -11.89
C PRO A 285 -15.51 -15.03 -10.50
N ILE A 286 -15.04 -14.01 -9.79
CA ILE A 286 -15.49 -13.68 -8.43
C ILE A 286 -16.16 -12.31 -8.44
N GLN A 287 -17.41 -12.25 -7.98
CA GLN A 287 -18.11 -10.99 -7.77
C GLN A 287 -17.85 -10.50 -6.34
N LEU A 288 -17.17 -9.35 -6.22
CA LEU A 288 -16.90 -8.69 -4.94
C LEU A 288 -17.88 -7.56 -4.66
N VAL A 289 -18.35 -6.88 -5.70
CA VAL A 289 -19.33 -5.80 -5.61
C VAL A 289 -20.62 -6.25 -6.28
N PRO A 290 -21.74 -6.33 -5.53
CA PRO A 290 -23.03 -6.71 -6.10
C PRO A 290 -23.51 -5.65 -7.11
N GLY A 291 -24.31 -6.08 -8.08
CA GLY A 291 -24.89 -5.17 -9.07
C GLY A 291 -25.85 -4.18 -8.41
N GLN A 292 -25.53 -2.89 -8.48
CA GLN A 292 -26.36 -1.81 -7.94
C GLN A 292 -26.23 -0.55 -8.82
N PRO A 293 -27.18 0.41 -8.75
CA PRO A 293 -27.13 1.64 -9.53
C PRO A 293 -25.83 2.42 -9.32
N PHE A 294 -25.34 3.08 -10.37
CA PHE A 294 -24.07 3.82 -10.32
C PHE A 294 -24.10 4.95 -9.29
N GLU A 295 -25.26 5.56 -9.09
CA GLU A 295 -25.49 6.62 -8.11
C GLU A 295 -25.22 6.14 -6.69
N ASN A 296 -25.63 4.90 -6.38
CA ASN A 296 -25.39 4.28 -5.07
C ASN A 296 -23.90 3.98 -4.87
N LEU A 297 -23.21 3.48 -5.91
CA LEU A 297 -21.76 3.25 -5.86
C LEU A 297 -21.00 4.55 -5.61
N ILE A 298 -21.38 5.62 -6.31
CA ILE A 298 -20.76 6.95 -6.15
C ILE A 298 -21.01 7.49 -4.74
N ALA A 299 -22.25 7.42 -4.24
CA ALA A 299 -22.58 7.87 -2.90
C ALA A 299 -21.77 7.13 -1.82
N LEU A 300 -21.65 5.80 -1.97
CA LEU A 300 -20.84 4.98 -1.08
C LEU A 300 -19.36 5.37 -1.11
N ALA A 301 -18.80 5.56 -2.31
CA ALA A 301 -17.40 5.98 -2.46
C ALA A 301 -17.13 7.36 -1.86
N LEU A 302 -18.03 8.34 -2.09
CA LEU A 302 -17.87 9.68 -1.53
C LEU A 302 -17.91 9.70 0.01
N GLY A 303 -18.60 8.74 0.63
CA GLY A 303 -18.66 8.60 2.08
C GLY A 303 -17.45 7.86 2.70
N ASN A 304 -16.81 6.97 1.95
CA ASN A 304 -15.81 6.04 2.50
C ASN A 304 -14.38 6.29 2.02
N ARG A 305 -14.16 7.00 0.90
CA ARG A 305 -12.81 7.15 0.32
C ARG A 305 -11.88 7.99 1.23
N PRO A 306 -10.74 7.44 1.68
CA PRO A 306 -9.88 8.13 2.64
C PRO A 306 -9.29 9.45 2.12
N GLU A 307 -8.95 9.56 0.84
CA GLU A 307 -8.45 10.80 0.21
C GLU A 307 -9.47 11.98 0.26
N ILE A 308 -10.77 11.70 0.32
CA ILE A 308 -11.78 12.73 0.56
C ILE A 308 -11.69 13.22 2.00
N ALA A 309 -11.57 12.31 2.97
CA ALA A 309 -11.38 12.68 4.37
C ALA A 309 -10.06 13.44 4.59
N GLU A 310 -8.98 13.03 3.91
CA GLU A 310 -7.68 13.73 3.92
C GLU A 310 -7.82 15.17 3.42
N SER A 311 -8.38 15.36 2.22
CA SER A 311 -8.54 16.69 1.62
C SER A 311 -9.46 17.59 2.46
N GLN A 312 -10.53 17.05 3.04
CA GLN A 312 -11.41 17.77 3.96
C GLN A 312 -10.69 18.19 5.25
N ALA A 313 -9.88 17.31 5.83
CA ALA A 313 -9.10 17.61 7.03
C ALA A 313 -8.05 18.70 6.75
N LEU A 314 -7.37 18.65 5.60
CA LEU A 314 -6.43 19.70 5.17
C LEU A 314 -7.12 21.04 4.93
N ARG A 315 -8.32 21.06 4.33
CA ARG A 315 -9.14 22.28 4.24
C ARG A 315 -9.48 22.81 5.63
N GLY A 316 -9.85 21.93 6.56
CA GLY A 316 -10.08 22.31 7.96
C GLY A 316 -8.84 22.92 8.63
N ALA A 317 -7.64 22.42 8.33
CA ALA A 317 -6.40 23.02 8.80
C ALA A 317 -6.13 24.40 8.19
N ALA A 318 -6.46 24.59 6.91
CA ALA A 318 -6.35 25.89 6.24
C ALA A 318 -7.32 26.93 6.84
N ASP A 319 -8.55 26.51 7.16
CA ASP A 319 -9.56 27.37 7.79
C ASP A 319 -9.11 27.88 9.17
N GLU A 320 -8.58 26.99 10.02
CA GLU A 320 -8.07 27.41 11.33
C GLU A 320 -6.84 28.34 11.21
N ARG A 321 -6.00 28.17 10.17
CA ARG A 321 -4.90 29.09 9.88
C ARG A 321 -5.40 30.45 9.40
N TYR A 322 -6.49 30.49 8.65
CA TYR A 322 -7.13 31.73 8.24
C TYR A 322 -7.70 32.47 9.46
N ARG A 323 -8.42 31.76 10.34
CA ARG A 323 -8.93 32.32 11.61
C ARG A 323 -7.80 32.84 12.49
N LEU A 324 -6.72 32.07 12.65
CA LEU A 324 -5.52 32.55 13.33
C LEU A 324 -5.02 33.87 12.74
N ALA A 325 -4.85 33.98 11.41
CA ALA A 325 -4.40 35.21 10.78
C ALA A 325 -5.36 36.40 10.97
N GLN A 326 -6.67 36.17 11.07
CA GLN A 326 -7.66 37.21 11.34
C GLN A 326 -7.60 37.73 12.79
N TYR A 327 -7.47 36.83 13.76
CA TYR A 327 -7.58 37.18 15.19
C TYR A 327 -6.23 37.44 15.87
N GLN A 328 -5.11 37.01 15.29
CA GLN A 328 -3.75 37.22 15.81
C GLN A 328 -3.42 38.68 16.18
N PRO A 329 -3.89 39.73 15.47
CA PRO A 329 -3.63 41.12 15.86
C PRO A 329 -4.44 41.59 17.08
N LEU A 330 -5.57 40.94 17.36
CA LEU A 330 -6.50 41.31 18.44
C LEU A 330 -6.17 40.59 19.76
N ILE A 331 -5.47 39.47 19.67
CA ILE A 331 -5.05 38.64 20.79
C ILE A 331 -3.65 39.10 21.22
N PRO A 332 -3.42 39.44 22.51
CA PRO A 332 -2.11 39.90 22.95
C PRO A 332 -1.10 38.77 23.03
N LYS A 333 0.17 39.15 22.98
CA LYS A 333 1.31 38.29 23.28
C LYS A 333 1.76 38.55 24.71
N VAL A 334 2.13 37.49 25.40
CA VAL A 334 2.55 37.51 26.80
C VAL A 334 3.99 37.02 26.87
N ALA A 335 4.87 37.79 27.51
CA ALA A 335 6.20 37.35 27.86
C ALA A 335 6.39 37.46 29.37
N VAL A 336 6.63 36.34 30.04
CA VAL A 336 6.95 36.28 31.47
C VAL A 336 8.35 35.69 31.60
N GLY A 337 9.22 36.38 32.33
CA GLY A 337 10.58 35.95 32.62
C GLY A 337 10.81 36.00 34.11
N PHE A 338 11.32 34.93 34.68
CA PHE A 338 11.94 34.93 35.99
C PHE A 338 13.39 34.47 35.83
N SER A 339 14.34 35.18 36.42
CA SER A 339 15.72 34.72 36.54
C SER A 339 16.21 34.90 37.95
N GLY A 340 16.82 33.86 38.50
CA GLY A 340 17.47 33.90 39.81
C GLY A 340 18.87 33.32 39.70
N GLY A 341 19.82 33.94 40.37
CA GLY A 341 21.21 33.58 40.22
C GLY A 341 22.15 34.33 41.12
N GLY A 342 23.43 34.04 40.95
CA GLY A 342 24.49 34.78 41.60
C GLY A 342 25.16 35.74 40.64
N PHE A 343 25.35 36.98 41.09
CA PHE A 343 26.15 37.99 40.41
C PHE A 343 27.42 38.23 41.19
N ALA A 344 28.54 38.32 40.49
CA ALA A 344 29.74 38.94 41.03
C ALA A 344 30.34 39.87 39.99
N GLY A 345 30.96 40.95 40.43
CA GLY A 345 31.64 41.87 39.53
C GLY A 345 32.71 42.66 40.23
N GLY A 346 33.62 43.23 39.44
CA GLY A 346 34.69 44.05 39.98
C GLY A 346 35.61 44.63 38.91
N ARG A 347 36.65 45.32 39.36
CA ARG A 347 37.64 45.93 38.47
C ARG A 347 38.60 44.86 37.95
N ASN A 348 39.00 44.98 36.68
CA ASN A 348 39.90 44.04 36.02
C ASN A 348 39.41 42.58 36.13
N ALA A 349 40.20 41.69 36.76
CA ALA A 349 39.89 40.28 36.99
C ALA A 349 39.55 39.99 38.47
N GLN A 350 39.36 41.02 39.30
CA GLN A 350 38.96 40.86 40.69
C GLN A 350 37.44 40.70 40.76
N TYR A 351 36.98 39.57 41.28
CA TYR A 351 35.57 39.34 41.59
C TYR A 351 35.39 39.49 43.11
N SER A 352 34.53 40.41 43.53
CA SER A 352 34.06 40.52 44.90
C SER A 352 32.54 40.46 44.93
N ASP A 353 31.98 40.32 46.13
CA ASP A 353 30.56 40.52 46.42
C ASP A 353 29.64 39.61 45.57
N PHE A 354 29.93 38.30 45.58
CA PHE A 354 29.01 37.33 45.01
C PHE A 354 27.73 37.29 45.86
N ASP A 355 26.63 37.76 45.28
CA ASP A 355 25.34 37.84 45.96
C ASP A 355 24.21 37.34 45.06
N GLY A 356 23.11 36.97 45.70
CA GLY A 356 21.89 36.56 45.03
C GLY A 356 21.22 37.75 44.34
N GLN A 357 20.77 37.57 43.11
CA GLN A 357 19.94 38.54 42.41
C GLN A 357 18.83 37.79 41.68
N ASP A 358 17.60 38.26 41.92
CA ASP A 358 16.38 37.76 41.32
C ASP A 358 15.72 38.87 40.49
N GLU A 359 15.18 38.51 39.34
CA GLU A 359 14.45 39.41 38.44
C GLU A 359 13.17 38.73 37.95
N LEU A 360 12.05 39.42 38.10
CA LEU A 360 10.75 39.03 37.55
C LEU A 360 10.28 40.11 36.56
N SER A 361 9.95 39.69 35.35
CA SER A 361 9.42 40.54 34.28
C SER A 361 8.14 39.94 33.70
N ALA A 362 7.17 40.81 33.41
CA ALA A 362 5.94 40.45 32.70
C ALA A 362 5.62 41.55 31.68
N LEU A 363 5.44 41.15 30.43
CA LEU A 363 5.14 42.04 29.31
C LEU A 363 3.90 41.53 28.58
N LEU A 364 2.93 42.41 28.38
CA LEU A 364 1.75 42.19 27.56
C LEU A 364 1.79 43.20 26.40
N PHE A 365 1.69 42.72 25.16
CA PHE A 365 1.74 43.61 24.00
C PHE A 365 0.92 43.09 22.83
N TRP A 366 0.51 44.02 21.95
CA TRP A 366 -0.18 43.74 20.70
C TRP A 366 0.75 44.09 19.53
N GLU A 367 0.70 43.28 18.47
CA GLU A 367 1.54 43.46 17.28
C GLU A 367 0.67 43.78 16.06
N PHE A 368 0.72 45.04 15.61
CA PHE A 368 0.09 45.51 14.37
C PHE A 368 1.14 45.65 13.28
N ARG A 369 1.31 44.62 12.46
CA ARG A 369 2.32 44.57 11.39
C ARG A 369 2.02 45.62 10.33
N ASN A 370 2.98 46.50 10.07
CA ASN A 370 2.86 47.59 9.10
C ASN A 370 1.58 48.40 9.35
N LEU A 371 1.36 48.89 10.57
CA LEU A 371 0.13 49.60 10.98
C LEU A 371 -1.16 48.79 10.78
N GLY A 372 -1.06 47.46 10.75
CA GLY A 372 -2.18 46.54 10.50
C GLY A 372 -2.40 46.18 9.02
N PHE A 373 -1.79 46.89 8.08
CA PHE A 373 -1.89 46.55 6.65
C PHE A 373 -1.26 45.18 6.36
N GLY A 374 -0.16 44.84 7.04
CA GLY A 374 0.50 43.54 6.91
C GLY A 374 -0.38 42.39 7.38
N ASN A 375 -1.13 42.57 8.48
CA ASN A 375 -2.06 41.54 8.98
C ASN A 375 -3.24 41.32 8.01
N ARG A 376 -3.77 42.40 7.41
CA ARG A 376 -4.86 42.28 6.42
C ARG A 376 -4.41 41.52 5.17
N VAL A 377 -3.19 41.77 4.69
CA VAL A 377 -2.62 41.04 3.55
C VAL A 377 -2.39 39.57 3.91
N ALA A 378 -1.83 39.29 5.08
CA ALA A 378 -1.62 37.91 5.54
C ALA A 378 -2.94 37.13 5.67
N ALA A 379 -4.00 37.76 6.19
CA ALA A 379 -5.32 37.14 6.25
C ALA A 379 -5.88 36.86 4.83
N ARG A 380 -5.73 37.80 3.89
CA ARG A 380 -6.15 37.61 2.49
C ARG A 380 -5.39 36.46 1.81
N GLU A 381 -4.09 36.34 2.05
CA GLU A 381 -3.29 35.22 1.56
C GLU A 381 -3.81 33.88 2.12
N ARG A 382 -4.08 33.81 3.43
CA ARG A 382 -4.64 32.60 4.05
C ARG A 382 -6.03 32.25 3.54
N GLN A 383 -6.84 33.24 3.19
CA GLN A 383 -8.14 33.02 2.54
C GLN A 383 -7.98 32.32 1.19
N ALA A 384 -7.04 32.77 0.35
CA ALA A 384 -6.78 32.14 -0.94
C ALA A 384 -6.34 30.67 -0.78
N VAL A 385 -5.58 30.34 0.28
CA VAL A 385 -5.21 28.95 0.61
C VAL A 385 -6.42 28.11 1.02
N VAL A 386 -7.43 28.69 1.69
CA VAL A 386 -8.71 28.00 1.99
C VAL A 386 -9.49 27.75 0.70
N ASP A 387 -9.52 28.73 -0.20
CA ASP A 387 -10.19 28.61 -1.50
C ASP A 387 -9.52 27.50 -2.35
N GLU A 388 -8.19 27.48 -2.41
CA GLU A 388 -7.41 26.43 -3.05
C GLU A 388 -7.73 25.04 -2.47
N ALA A 389 -7.70 24.91 -1.14
CA ALA A 389 -8.04 23.65 -0.47
C ALA A 389 -9.50 23.22 -0.72
N THR A 390 -10.41 24.18 -0.91
CA THR A 390 -11.81 23.90 -1.26
C THR A 390 -11.93 23.33 -2.67
N TYR A 391 -11.24 23.93 -3.65
CA TYR A 391 -11.19 23.37 -5.00
C TYR A 391 -10.50 22.01 -5.05
N ARG A 392 -9.49 21.78 -4.21
CA ARG A 392 -8.84 20.47 -4.08
C ARG A 392 -9.82 19.39 -3.62
N VAL A 393 -10.72 19.69 -2.68
CA VAL A 393 -11.78 18.74 -2.27
C VAL A 393 -12.70 18.41 -3.45
N LEU A 394 -13.11 19.41 -4.25
CA LEU A 394 -13.96 19.20 -5.43
C LEU A 394 -13.26 18.38 -6.51
N GLU A 395 -11.97 18.62 -6.74
CA GLU A 395 -11.13 17.84 -7.66
C GLU A 395 -11.05 16.37 -7.25
N VAL A 396 -10.75 16.09 -5.97
CA VAL A 396 -10.69 14.72 -5.44
C VAL A 396 -12.05 14.03 -5.56
N GLN A 397 -13.16 14.73 -5.27
CA GLN A 397 -14.50 14.18 -5.46
C GLN A 397 -14.80 13.84 -6.93
N ALA A 398 -14.38 14.69 -7.87
CA ALA A 398 -14.55 14.43 -9.30
C ALA A 398 -13.72 13.23 -9.77
N GLN A 399 -12.47 13.12 -9.29
CA GLN A 399 -11.60 11.98 -9.57
C GLN A 399 -12.20 10.67 -9.05
N VAL A 400 -12.66 10.64 -7.79
CA VAL A 400 -13.31 9.46 -7.19
C VAL A 400 -14.54 9.03 -7.99
N LYS A 401 -15.40 9.99 -8.40
CA LYS A 401 -16.57 9.71 -9.23
C LYS A 401 -16.18 9.06 -10.56
N ALA A 402 -15.17 9.60 -11.23
CA ALA A 402 -14.69 9.09 -12.51
C ALA A 402 -14.14 7.66 -12.38
N GLU A 403 -13.30 7.42 -11.37
CA GLU A 403 -12.66 6.12 -11.11
C GLU A 403 -13.69 5.03 -10.77
N VAL A 404 -14.67 5.34 -9.92
CA VAL A 404 -15.75 4.39 -9.60
C VAL A 404 -16.55 4.04 -10.85
N LEU A 405 -16.90 5.04 -11.66
CA LEU A 405 -17.64 4.81 -12.89
C LEU A 405 -16.84 4.01 -13.92
N GLU A 406 -15.54 4.29 -14.05
CA GLU A 406 -14.61 3.57 -14.92
C GLU A 406 -14.57 2.09 -14.55
N PHE A 407 -14.25 1.76 -13.30
CA PHE A 407 -14.13 0.36 -12.88
C PHE A 407 -15.48 -0.37 -12.85
N ALA A 408 -16.58 0.32 -12.53
CA ALA A 408 -17.91 -0.26 -12.62
C ALA A 408 -18.30 -0.60 -14.07
N LYS A 409 -17.97 0.28 -15.03
CA LYS A 409 -18.18 0.03 -16.47
C LYS A 409 -17.30 -1.12 -16.97
N LEU A 410 -16.02 -1.14 -16.59
CA LEU A 410 -15.09 -2.23 -16.96
C LEU A 410 -15.56 -3.57 -16.40
N ALA A 411 -15.92 -3.64 -15.12
CA ALA A 411 -16.44 -4.85 -14.49
C ALA A 411 -17.74 -5.34 -15.18
N THR A 412 -18.65 -4.41 -15.51
CA THR A 412 -19.89 -4.73 -16.22
C THR A 412 -19.62 -5.24 -17.64
N ALA A 413 -18.69 -4.61 -18.37
CA ALA A 413 -18.34 -5.02 -19.72
C ALA A 413 -17.74 -6.44 -19.72
N ARG A 414 -16.80 -6.71 -18.81
CA ARG A 414 -16.18 -8.03 -18.64
C ARG A 414 -17.20 -9.09 -18.24
N PHE A 415 -18.10 -8.76 -17.31
CA PHE A 415 -19.18 -9.69 -16.94
C PHE A 415 -20.05 -10.10 -18.13
N ARG A 416 -20.37 -9.14 -19.02
CA ARG A 416 -21.17 -9.40 -20.22
C ARG A 416 -20.43 -10.25 -21.27
N THR A 417 -19.10 -10.18 -21.34
CA THR A 417 -18.30 -10.96 -22.29
C THR A 417 -18.03 -12.39 -21.83
N LEU A 418 -18.18 -12.70 -20.54
CA LEU A 418 -17.93 -14.04 -19.99
C LEU A 418 -18.72 -15.15 -20.69
N ASN A 419 -20.00 -14.93 -21.00
CA ASN A 419 -20.83 -15.95 -21.65
C ASN A 419 -20.37 -16.25 -23.08
N PHE A 420 -19.95 -15.22 -23.82
CA PHE A 420 -19.43 -15.39 -25.18
C PHE A 420 -18.09 -16.12 -25.16
N ALA A 421 -17.21 -15.82 -24.20
CA ALA A 421 -15.94 -16.52 -24.05
C ALA A 421 -16.13 -18.00 -23.69
N GLN A 422 -17.06 -18.32 -22.78
CA GLN A 422 -17.43 -19.69 -22.44
C GLN A 422 -17.97 -20.47 -23.65
N GLU A 423 -18.88 -19.85 -24.40
CA GLU A 423 -19.44 -20.45 -25.61
C GLU A 423 -18.35 -20.71 -26.67
N ALA A 424 -17.42 -19.77 -26.85
CA ALA A 424 -16.31 -19.94 -27.77
C ALA A 424 -15.42 -21.14 -27.37
N VAL A 425 -15.09 -21.30 -26.07
CA VAL A 425 -14.32 -22.48 -25.61
C VAL A 425 -15.09 -23.77 -25.86
N ARG A 426 -16.41 -23.77 -25.61
CA ARG A 426 -17.28 -24.93 -25.88
C ARG A 426 -17.23 -25.34 -27.36
N GLN A 427 -17.38 -24.38 -28.28
CA GLN A 427 -17.32 -24.63 -29.72
C GLN A 427 -15.92 -25.07 -30.18
N ALA A 428 -14.86 -24.43 -29.67
CA ALA A 428 -13.48 -24.81 -30.01
C ALA A 428 -13.13 -26.22 -29.52
N THR A 429 -13.64 -26.62 -28.35
CA THR A 429 -13.45 -27.98 -27.80
C THR A 429 -14.17 -29.01 -28.66
N GLU A 430 -15.40 -28.71 -29.08
CA GLU A 430 -16.19 -29.58 -29.96
C GLU A 430 -15.57 -29.68 -31.37
N LEU A 431 -15.05 -28.58 -31.90
CA LEU A 431 -14.29 -28.56 -33.16
C LEU A 431 -13.06 -29.47 -33.07
N TYR A 432 -12.28 -29.34 -31.99
CA TYR A 432 -11.13 -30.20 -31.73
C TYR A 432 -11.53 -31.68 -31.67
N ARG A 433 -12.60 -32.02 -30.94
CA ARG A 433 -13.12 -33.40 -30.86
C ARG A 433 -13.49 -33.96 -32.23
N ARG A 434 -14.26 -33.22 -33.04
CA ARG A 434 -14.73 -33.66 -34.36
C ARG A 434 -13.58 -33.86 -35.34
N LEU A 435 -12.61 -32.96 -35.35
CA LEU A 435 -11.42 -33.08 -36.22
C LEU A 435 -10.48 -34.18 -35.72
N LEU A 436 -10.43 -34.48 -34.43
CA LEU A 436 -9.67 -35.61 -33.92
C LEU A 436 -10.31 -36.96 -34.34
N GLU A 437 -11.64 -37.04 -34.36
CA GLU A 437 -12.42 -38.21 -34.79
C GLU A 437 -12.34 -38.43 -36.31
N SER A 438 -12.41 -37.36 -37.12
CA SER A 438 -12.25 -37.46 -38.58
C SER A 438 -10.89 -38.04 -38.97
N GLN A 439 -9.85 -37.73 -38.20
CA GLN A 439 -8.51 -38.29 -38.40
C GLN A 439 -8.37 -39.77 -38.06
N GLN A 440 -9.14 -40.26 -37.08
CA GLN A 440 -9.13 -41.68 -36.69
C GLN A 440 -9.89 -42.53 -37.73
N ASN A 441 -10.97 -41.97 -38.26
CA ASN A 441 -11.80 -42.59 -39.28
C ASN A 441 -11.40 -42.06 -40.65
N LEU A 442 -10.26 -42.51 -41.20
CA LEU A 442 -9.77 -42.21 -42.56
C LEU A 442 -10.76 -42.67 -43.65
N ILE A 443 -11.95 -42.06 -43.71
CA ILE A 443 -13.08 -42.44 -44.57
C ILE A 443 -12.98 -41.61 -45.86
N GLY A 444 -12.59 -42.27 -46.95
CA GLY A 444 -12.58 -41.69 -48.30
C GLY A 444 -11.74 -42.50 -49.30
N PRO A 445 -11.85 -42.21 -50.62
CA PRO A 445 -11.14 -42.94 -51.68
C PRO A 445 -9.60 -42.77 -51.67
N ARG A 446 -9.07 -41.88 -50.83
CA ARG A 446 -7.67 -41.83 -50.41
C ARG A 446 -7.66 -41.60 -48.89
N ALA A 447 -7.32 -42.64 -48.14
CA ALA A 447 -7.21 -42.63 -46.68
C ALA A 447 -5.95 -41.83 -46.22
N THR A 448 -5.91 -40.52 -46.51
CA THR A 448 -4.73 -39.69 -46.25
C THR A 448 -4.88 -38.84 -45.00
N TYR A 449 -3.80 -38.71 -44.23
CA TYR A 449 -3.71 -37.84 -43.07
C TYR A 449 -3.39 -36.40 -43.50
N ASP A 450 -4.16 -35.43 -43.01
CA ASP A 450 -3.90 -34.00 -43.17
C ASP A 450 -3.57 -33.38 -41.81
N ALA A 451 -2.35 -32.87 -41.66
CA ALA A 451 -1.92 -32.20 -40.44
C ALA A 451 -2.49 -30.78 -40.28
N LEU A 452 -3.11 -30.21 -41.32
CA LEU A 452 -3.65 -28.85 -41.26
C LEU A 452 -4.90 -28.75 -40.39
N GLU A 453 -5.83 -29.69 -40.51
CA GLU A 453 -7.05 -29.75 -39.70
C GLU A 453 -6.78 -29.79 -38.18
N PRO A 454 -5.98 -30.73 -37.64
CA PRO A 454 -5.70 -30.79 -36.19
C PRO A 454 -4.90 -29.57 -35.73
N LEU A 455 -4.00 -29.07 -36.58
CA LEU A 455 -3.21 -27.87 -36.27
C LEU A 455 -4.13 -26.67 -36.06
N LEU A 456 -5.07 -26.43 -36.96
CA LEU A 456 -6.04 -25.34 -36.84
C LEU A 456 -6.93 -25.53 -35.61
N ALA A 457 -7.36 -26.77 -35.32
CA ALA A 457 -8.18 -27.09 -34.16
C ALA A 457 -7.45 -26.80 -32.84
N ILE A 458 -6.20 -27.27 -32.71
CA ILE A 458 -5.34 -27.06 -31.54
C ILE A 458 -5.06 -25.57 -31.35
N GLN A 459 -4.67 -24.87 -32.43
CA GLN A 459 -4.40 -23.43 -32.37
C GLN A 459 -5.64 -22.63 -31.95
N SER A 460 -6.81 -22.95 -32.52
CA SER A 460 -8.08 -22.32 -32.15
C SER A 460 -8.44 -22.59 -30.70
N LEU A 461 -8.31 -23.84 -30.23
CA LEU A 461 -8.63 -24.20 -28.84
C LEU A 461 -7.71 -23.48 -27.84
N ASN A 462 -6.40 -23.48 -28.10
CA ASN A 462 -5.43 -22.77 -27.27
C ASN A 462 -5.72 -21.25 -27.23
N GLN A 463 -5.99 -20.64 -28.39
CA GLN A 463 -6.32 -19.22 -28.50
C GLN A 463 -7.57 -18.89 -27.67
N THR A 464 -8.65 -19.65 -27.86
CA THR A 464 -9.92 -19.36 -27.19
C THR A 464 -9.87 -19.61 -25.68
N ARG A 465 -9.13 -20.63 -25.22
CA ARG A 465 -8.90 -20.85 -23.78
C ARG A 465 -8.09 -19.73 -23.16
N THR A 466 -7.02 -19.28 -23.82
CA THR A 466 -6.22 -18.15 -23.35
C THR A 466 -7.06 -16.87 -23.29
N GLN A 467 -7.91 -16.62 -24.29
CA GLN A 467 -8.84 -15.49 -24.29
C GLN A 467 -9.85 -15.59 -23.14
N TYR A 468 -10.45 -16.76 -22.91
CA TYR A 468 -11.38 -16.96 -21.79
C TYR A 468 -10.73 -16.74 -20.43
N LEU A 469 -9.53 -17.29 -20.22
CA LEU A 469 -8.73 -17.03 -19.02
C LEU A 469 -8.49 -15.53 -18.83
N ASN A 470 -8.10 -14.81 -19.89
CA ASN A 470 -7.88 -13.37 -19.81
C ASN A 470 -9.17 -12.61 -19.45
N GLU A 471 -10.33 -12.98 -20.01
CA GLU A 471 -11.62 -12.35 -19.66
C GLU A 471 -11.97 -12.55 -18.17
N VAL A 472 -11.77 -13.76 -17.63
CA VAL A 472 -12.01 -14.05 -16.21
C VAL A 472 -11.05 -13.27 -15.32
N MET A 473 -9.75 -13.25 -15.66
CA MET A 473 -8.76 -12.52 -14.86
C MET A 473 -8.98 -11.01 -14.90
N GLU A 474 -9.32 -10.43 -16.05
CA GLU A 474 -9.66 -9.01 -16.15
C GLU A 474 -10.96 -8.67 -15.42
N PHE A 475 -11.95 -9.57 -15.41
CA PHE A 475 -13.14 -9.40 -14.57
C PHE A 475 -12.78 -9.34 -13.08
N ASN A 476 -11.97 -10.28 -12.60
CA ASN A 476 -11.53 -10.32 -11.20
C ASN A 476 -10.74 -9.06 -10.83
N ARG A 477 -9.79 -8.62 -11.67
CA ARG A 477 -9.05 -7.36 -11.46
C ARG A 477 -9.99 -6.15 -11.41
N ALA A 478 -10.97 -6.07 -12.31
CA ALA A 478 -11.94 -4.99 -12.32
C ALA A 478 -12.79 -4.98 -11.04
N GLN A 479 -13.13 -6.16 -10.49
CA GLN A 479 -13.84 -6.29 -9.22
C GLN A 479 -13.00 -5.80 -8.03
N PHE A 480 -11.71 -6.17 -7.94
CA PHE A 480 -10.81 -5.65 -6.88
C PHE A 480 -10.60 -4.14 -6.98
N ARG A 481 -10.40 -3.63 -8.20
CA ARG A 481 -10.28 -2.18 -8.44
C ARG A 481 -11.55 -1.43 -8.05
N LEU A 482 -12.73 -1.95 -8.44
CA LEU A 482 -14.01 -1.36 -8.06
C LEU A 482 -14.21 -1.39 -6.54
N PHE A 483 -13.95 -2.52 -5.89
CA PHE A 483 -14.09 -2.66 -4.43
C PHE A 483 -13.21 -1.64 -3.69
N THR A 484 -11.95 -1.48 -4.12
CA THR A 484 -11.02 -0.50 -3.56
C THR A 484 -11.45 0.94 -3.88
N ALA A 485 -11.96 1.19 -5.08
CA ALA A 485 -12.48 2.49 -5.48
C ALA A 485 -13.73 2.92 -4.70
N LEU A 486 -14.42 2.00 -4.01
CA LEU A 486 -15.48 2.31 -3.04
C LEU A 486 -14.93 2.67 -1.64
N GLY A 487 -13.61 2.71 -1.46
CA GLY A 487 -12.92 3.04 -0.21
C GLY A 487 -12.65 1.85 0.70
N GLN A 488 -12.96 0.63 0.26
CA GLN A 488 -12.79 -0.57 1.07
C GLN A 488 -11.38 -1.18 0.88
N PRO A 489 -10.70 -1.64 1.94
CA PRO A 489 -9.43 -2.35 1.82
C PRO A 489 -9.63 -3.71 1.13
N ALA A 490 -8.73 -4.14 0.25
CA ALA A 490 -8.92 -5.38 -0.51
C ALA A 490 -9.08 -6.63 0.38
N ILE A 491 -8.47 -6.66 1.57
CA ILE A 491 -8.69 -7.75 2.55
C ILE A 491 -10.16 -7.88 3.00
N GLY A 492 -10.90 -6.77 3.00
CA GLY A 492 -12.33 -6.76 3.32
C GLY A 492 -13.21 -7.41 2.26
N SER A 493 -12.68 -7.75 1.08
CA SER A 493 -13.44 -8.39 0.02
C SER A 493 -13.59 -9.90 0.24
N ILE A 494 -12.69 -10.52 1.02
CA ILE A 494 -12.62 -11.99 1.20
C ILE A 494 -13.95 -12.57 1.73
N PRO A 495 -14.59 -12.05 2.79
CA PRO A 495 -15.81 -12.66 3.32
C PRO A 495 -17.04 -12.46 2.42
N GLY A 496 -17.00 -11.46 1.53
CA GLY A 496 -18.13 -11.06 0.68
C GLY A 496 -18.04 -11.52 -0.78
N GLY A 497 -16.92 -12.12 -1.19
CA GLY A 497 -16.70 -12.56 -2.55
C GLY A 497 -17.52 -13.79 -2.91
N THR A 498 -18.43 -13.66 -3.87
CA THR A 498 -19.25 -14.77 -4.36
C THR A 498 -18.72 -15.26 -5.71
N PRO A 499 -18.32 -16.54 -5.85
CA PRO A 499 -17.94 -17.10 -7.14
C PRO A 499 -19.14 -17.15 -8.07
N ILE A 500 -18.96 -16.74 -9.32
CA ILE A 500 -19.98 -16.85 -10.35
C ILE A 500 -19.85 -18.24 -10.97
N PRO A 501 -20.94 -19.03 -11.04
CA PRO A 501 -20.90 -20.36 -11.66
C PRO A 501 -20.55 -20.25 -13.14
N VAL A 502 -19.62 -21.08 -13.58
CA VAL A 502 -19.20 -21.19 -14.98
C VAL A 502 -19.62 -22.54 -15.55
N ALA A 503 -20.07 -22.56 -16.81
CA ALA A 503 -20.45 -23.76 -17.53
C ALA A 503 -19.23 -24.55 -18.05
N VAL A 504 -18.12 -23.84 -18.31
CA VAL A 504 -16.86 -24.43 -18.79
C VAL A 504 -15.74 -24.03 -17.81
N PRO A 505 -14.94 -24.99 -17.32
CA PRO A 505 -13.82 -24.69 -16.44
C PRO A 505 -12.78 -23.82 -17.16
N VAL A 506 -12.24 -22.83 -16.46
CA VAL A 506 -11.29 -21.84 -17.04
C VAL A 506 -9.94 -22.48 -17.30
N VAL A 507 -9.46 -23.29 -16.35
CA VAL A 507 -8.26 -24.11 -16.49
C VAL A 507 -8.72 -25.52 -16.84
N PRO A 508 -8.08 -26.17 -17.83
CA PRO A 508 -8.42 -27.55 -18.17
C PRO A 508 -8.16 -28.51 -17.00
N GLN A 509 -9.08 -29.47 -16.82
CA GLN A 509 -8.97 -30.50 -15.79
C GLN A 509 -8.26 -31.73 -16.35
N SER A 510 -6.97 -31.87 -16.06
CA SER A 510 -6.05 -32.95 -16.46
C SER A 510 -6.02 -33.35 -17.95
N PRO A 511 -4.87 -33.83 -18.48
CA PRO A 511 -4.84 -34.34 -19.85
C PRO A 511 -5.72 -35.59 -19.93
N LEU A 512 -6.68 -35.61 -20.87
CA LEU A 512 -7.36 -36.85 -21.25
C LEU A 512 -6.29 -37.89 -21.60
N ALA A 513 -6.25 -38.99 -20.87
CA ALA A 513 -5.37 -40.11 -21.19
C ALA A 513 -5.66 -40.62 -22.60
N PRO A 514 -4.66 -41.08 -23.37
CA PRO A 514 -4.87 -41.65 -24.69
C PRO A 514 -5.94 -42.76 -24.64
N GLY A 515 -7.09 -42.54 -25.28
CA GLY A 515 -8.20 -43.51 -25.36
C GLY A 515 -9.46 -43.18 -24.55
N GLN A 516 -9.47 -42.12 -23.74
CA GLN A 516 -10.71 -41.65 -23.10
C GLN A 516 -11.52 -40.76 -24.06
N ARG A 517 -12.79 -41.13 -24.31
CA ARG A 517 -13.74 -40.28 -25.03
C ARG A 517 -14.16 -39.12 -24.13
N LEU A 518 -14.19 -37.91 -24.68
CA LEU A 518 -14.85 -36.76 -24.07
C LEU A 518 -16.31 -37.14 -23.73
N PRO A 519 -16.79 -36.90 -22.50
CA PRO A 519 -18.22 -36.96 -22.23
C PRO A 519 -18.93 -35.99 -23.16
N ALA A 520 -20.05 -36.40 -23.76
CA ALA A 520 -20.88 -35.46 -24.52
C ALA A 520 -21.27 -34.29 -23.59
N PRO A 521 -21.20 -33.02 -24.06
CA PRO A 521 -21.61 -31.89 -23.25
C PRO A 521 -23.05 -32.09 -22.79
N ALA A 522 -23.30 -31.91 -21.50
CA ALA A 522 -24.66 -31.91 -20.97
C ALA A 522 -25.49 -30.88 -21.76
N ALA A 523 -26.70 -31.29 -22.18
CA ALA A 523 -27.63 -30.39 -22.85
C ALA A 523 -27.78 -29.10 -22.02
N GLY A 524 -27.59 -27.95 -22.66
CA GLY A 524 -27.69 -26.65 -21.98
C GLY A 524 -29.03 -26.49 -21.26
N PRO A 525 -29.11 -25.63 -20.23
CA PRO A 525 -30.35 -25.41 -19.52
C PRO A 525 -31.44 -24.96 -20.50
N GLN A 526 -32.59 -25.66 -20.48
CA GLN A 526 -33.79 -25.20 -21.17
C GLN A 526 -34.14 -23.78 -20.72
N PRO A 527 -34.59 -22.90 -21.62
CA PRO A 527 -35.04 -21.56 -21.24
C PRO A 527 -36.15 -21.69 -20.19
N ALA A 528 -35.97 -20.99 -19.06
CA ALA A 528 -36.94 -20.97 -17.98
C ALA A 528 -38.32 -20.51 -18.52
N PRO A 529 -39.42 -21.15 -18.11
CA PRO A 529 -40.76 -20.68 -18.49
C PRO A 529 -41.02 -19.27 -17.94
N PRO A 530 -41.83 -18.46 -18.63
CA PRO A 530 -42.13 -17.09 -18.20
C PRO A 530 -42.79 -17.11 -16.81
N ALA A 531 -42.26 -16.29 -15.91
CA ALA A 531 -42.74 -16.18 -14.54
C ALA A 531 -44.24 -15.83 -14.52
N ALA A 532 -45.04 -16.75 -13.98
CA ALA A 532 -46.41 -16.50 -13.60
C ALA A 532 -46.43 -15.38 -12.54
N GLY A 533 -47.30 -14.39 -12.76
CA GLY A 533 -47.37 -13.18 -11.95
C GLY A 533 -47.58 -13.45 -10.46
N THR A 534 -46.96 -12.62 -9.64
CA THR A 534 -47.26 -12.52 -8.21
C THR A 534 -47.47 -11.06 -7.86
N GLN A 535 -48.53 -10.85 -7.07
CA GLN A 535 -49.15 -9.59 -6.68
C GLN A 535 -48.22 -8.63 -5.92
N PRO A 536 -48.56 -7.33 -5.88
CA PRO A 536 -47.75 -6.31 -5.22
C PRO A 536 -48.00 -6.32 -3.70
N GLY A 537 -46.91 -6.34 -2.92
CA GLY A 537 -46.93 -5.99 -1.51
C GLY A 537 -46.18 -6.97 -0.62
N GLN A 538 -44.85 -6.83 -0.57
CA GLN A 538 -44.04 -7.10 0.62
C GLN A 538 -42.62 -6.57 0.38
N VAL A 539 -42.21 -5.62 1.21
CA VAL A 539 -40.86 -5.05 1.23
C VAL A 539 -40.03 -5.86 2.23
N PRO A 540 -38.93 -6.53 1.83
CA PRO A 540 -37.96 -7.04 2.79
C PRO A 540 -36.93 -5.97 3.15
N GLN A 541 -36.64 -5.90 4.44
CA GLN A 541 -35.78 -4.94 5.10
C GLN A 541 -34.32 -4.99 4.60
N ALA A 542 -33.71 -3.80 4.56
CA ALA A 542 -32.31 -3.57 4.23
C ALA A 542 -31.37 -4.32 5.20
N MET A 543 -30.52 -5.19 4.65
CA MET A 543 -29.43 -5.84 5.37
C MET A 543 -28.25 -4.86 5.42
N LEU A 544 -28.05 -4.25 6.59
CA LEU A 544 -26.90 -3.43 6.93
C LEU A 544 -25.62 -4.25 6.84
N LEU A 545 -24.67 -3.79 6.03
CA LEU A 545 -23.28 -4.26 6.06
C LEU A 545 -22.62 -3.85 7.39
N PRO A 546 -21.79 -4.71 8.01
CA PRO A 546 -21.17 -4.41 9.28
C PRO A 546 -20.10 -3.34 9.11
N GLN A 547 -20.27 -2.23 9.85
CA GLN A 547 -19.21 -1.24 10.05
C GLN A 547 -18.13 -1.88 10.94
N VAL A 548 -16.93 -2.05 10.38
CA VAL A 548 -15.73 -2.38 11.14
C VAL A 548 -15.22 -1.08 11.76
N ARG A 549 -15.19 -1.04 13.09
CA ARG A 549 -14.54 0.01 13.88
C ARG A 549 -13.04 -0.19 13.94
#